data_AF-A0AAU6WSW3-F1
#
_entry.id   AF-A0AAU6WSW3-F1
#
_cell.length_a   1.000
_cell.length_b   1.000
_cell.length_c   1.000
_cell.angle_alpha   90.00
_cell.angle_beta   90.00
_cell.angle_gamma   90.00
#
_symmetry.space_group_name_H-M   'P 1'
#
loop_
_entity.id
_entity.type
_entity.pdbx_description
1 polymer ?
#
loop_
_entity_poly.entity_id
_entity_poly.type
_entity_poly.pdbx_seq_one_letter_code
_entity_poly.pdbx_strand_id
1 'polypeptide(L)'
;MASRFFPYVIILLFFSASIDAQIDKNSDLFLELKKQDSVFFERGFNNCDMTYLEKTVDSNLKFYHDKGGFQDKKLFLERTRENICADPLKKPIRKVVPGSLNLFPMYSDGKLYGAIQSGEHQFYIREPNKEDVLGGRAKFTTVWIKENGNWIMSDVLSYDHGEPNHNVMTDPVEQLLKDNHIPTLGLGVIENGKLTQVKVYGTLDGKTTAPYNSLFNVASLTKPVTALTVLRLVSQGKWNLDEPLDRYWIDPDIAEDPRHKKLTTRIILSHQTGFPNWRWQKPDRRLSFGFDPGSKYQYSGEGYEYLRKAIERKFHKSLEELAQELVFQPLGMNDTSYIWNEKKMRKESLPVMTGSVSLMIL
;
A
#
# COMPACT_ATOMS: atom_id res chain seq x y z
N MET A 1 -73.62 9.22 41.01
CA MET A 1 -72.56 9.50 40.00
C MET A 1 -71.26 9.71 40.75
N ALA A 2 -70.37 8.71 40.76
CA ALA A 2 -69.05 8.81 41.38
C ALA A 2 -68.01 8.97 40.26
N SER A 3 -67.38 10.14 40.16
CA SER A 3 -66.32 10.42 39.18
C SER A 3 -64.98 9.91 39.71
N ARG A 4 -64.43 8.88 39.09
CA ARG A 4 -63.06 8.40 39.37
C ARG A 4 -62.06 9.26 38.60
N PHE A 5 -61.22 10.00 39.32
CA PHE A 5 -60.02 10.63 38.80
C PHE A 5 -58.93 9.57 38.62
N PHE A 6 -58.42 9.39 37.39
CA PHE A 6 -57.23 8.60 37.09
C PHE A 6 -56.04 9.56 36.96
N PRO A 7 -54.99 9.46 37.80
CA PRO A 7 -53.79 10.26 37.59
C PRO A 7 -52.96 9.63 36.48
N TYR A 8 -52.72 10.37 35.41
CA TYR A 8 -51.75 10.00 34.38
C TYR A 8 -50.34 10.17 34.95
N VAL A 9 -49.67 9.05 35.22
CA VAL A 9 -48.23 9.04 35.53
C VAL A 9 -47.48 9.19 34.20
N ILE A 10 -46.88 10.36 33.98
CA ILE A 10 -45.96 10.59 32.87
C ILE A 10 -44.62 9.95 33.25
N ILE A 11 -44.31 8.79 32.67
CA ILE A 11 -43.00 8.16 32.78
C ILE A 11 -42.06 8.86 31.80
N LEU A 12 -41.20 9.74 32.31
CA LEU A 12 -40.07 10.31 31.56
C LEU A 12 -39.02 9.21 31.35
N LEU A 13 -39.00 8.62 30.16
CA LEU A 13 -37.92 7.76 29.69
C LEU A 13 -36.69 8.63 29.42
N PHE A 14 -35.74 8.64 30.36
CA PHE A 14 -34.39 9.15 30.12
C PHE A 14 -33.69 8.22 29.13
N PHE A 15 -33.66 8.59 27.84
CA PHE A 15 -32.71 8.03 26.90
C PHE A 15 -31.31 8.55 27.26
N SER A 16 -30.56 7.75 28.02
CA SER A 16 -29.12 7.93 28.15
C SER A 16 -28.48 7.58 26.81
N ALA A 17 -28.28 8.59 25.96
CA ALA A 17 -27.39 8.44 24.82
C ALA A 17 -25.96 8.35 25.37
N SER A 18 -25.38 7.16 25.39
CA SER A 18 -23.95 6.99 25.61
C SER A 18 -23.23 7.69 24.46
N ILE A 19 -22.72 8.89 24.71
CA ILE A 19 -21.81 9.56 23.79
C ILE A 19 -20.47 8.84 23.95
N ASP A 20 -20.28 7.78 23.18
CA ASP A 20 -18.96 7.15 23.06
C ASP A 20 -18.03 8.16 22.38
N ALA A 21 -17.07 8.68 23.15
CA ALA A 21 -16.06 9.59 22.63
C ALA A 21 -15.10 8.88 21.66
N GLN A 22 -15.06 7.55 21.72
CA GLN A 22 -14.36 6.71 20.76
C GLN A 22 -15.15 6.67 19.46
N ILE A 23 -14.50 7.03 18.35
CA ILE A 23 -15.13 6.93 17.04
C ILE A 23 -15.19 5.49 16.56
N ASP A 24 -16.15 5.21 15.68
CA ASP A 24 -16.28 3.92 15.00
C ASP A 24 -14.96 3.52 14.33
N LYS A 25 -14.54 2.26 14.52
CA LYS A 25 -13.27 1.72 14.00
C LYS A 25 -13.25 1.59 12.47
N ASN A 26 -14.39 1.75 11.81
CA ASN A 26 -14.53 1.80 10.36
C ASN A 26 -14.70 3.22 9.82
N SER A 27 -14.72 4.23 10.70
CA SER A 27 -14.82 5.63 10.29
C SER A 27 -13.59 6.07 9.51
N ASP A 28 -13.79 6.98 8.56
CA ASP A 28 -12.75 7.52 7.70
C ASP A 28 -11.51 8.02 8.47
N LEU A 29 -11.74 8.74 9.57
CA LEU A 29 -10.67 9.29 10.40
C LEU A 29 -9.92 8.20 11.16
N PHE A 30 -10.61 7.17 11.65
CA PHE A 30 -9.97 6.03 12.31
C PHE A 30 -9.03 5.30 11.35
N LEU A 31 -9.51 5.02 10.15
CA LEU A 31 -8.74 4.33 9.11
C LEU A 31 -7.54 5.17 8.65
N GLU A 32 -7.69 6.49 8.53
CA GLU A 32 -6.61 7.42 8.23
C GLU A 32 -5.50 7.40 9.29
N LEU A 33 -5.85 7.48 10.57
CA LEU A 33 -4.86 7.49 11.67
C LEU A 33 -4.30 6.10 11.98
N LYS A 34 -5.04 5.02 11.72
CA LYS A 34 -4.51 3.64 11.71
C LYS A 34 -3.39 3.49 10.67
N LYS A 35 -3.59 4.03 9.45
CA LYS A 35 -2.53 4.08 8.44
C LYS A 35 -1.36 4.93 8.89
N GLN A 36 -1.62 6.10 9.45
CA GLN A 36 -0.56 7.00 9.94
C GLN A 36 0.31 6.31 11.01
N ASP A 37 -0.29 5.65 12.00
CA ASP A 37 0.44 4.85 13.00
C ASP A 37 1.32 3.79 12.32
N SER A 38 0.73 3.00 11.42
CA SER A 38 1.43 1.94 10.69
C SER A 38 2.64 2.48 9.94
N VAL A 39 2.48 3.59 9.19
CA VAL A 39 3.57 4.21 8.42
C VAL A 39 4.61 4.83 9.36
N PHE A 40 4.20 5.48 10.45
CA PHE A 40 5.11 6.15 11.36
C PHE A 40 6.08 5.16 12.02
N PHE A 41 5.56 4.08 12.60
CA PHE A 41 6.38 3.09 13.26
C PHE A 41 7.17 2.23 12.27
N GLU A 42 6.60 1.90 11.11
CA GLU A 42 7.33 1.11 10.13
C GLU A 42 8.50 1.89 9.55
N ARG A 43 8.33 3.17 9.20
CA ARG A 43 9.41 4.01 8.67
C ARG A 43 10.41 4.40 9.74
N GLY A 44 9.92 5.07 10.79
CA GLY A 44 10.77 5.72 11.77
C GLY A 44 11.42 4.74 12.73
N PHE A 45 10.66 3.78 13.27
CA PHE A 45 11.14 2.86 14.29
C PHE A 45 11.76 1.61 13.69
N ASN A 46 10.99 0.87 12.88
CA ASN A 46 11.41 -0.43 12.37
C ASN A 46 12.47 -0.32 11.26
N ASN A 47 12.42 0.73 10.45
CA ASN A 47 13.37 0.95 9.34
C ASN A 47 14.36 2.11 9.57
N CYS A 48 14.26 2.83 10.69
CA CYS A 48 15.21 3.89 11.06
C CYS A 48 15.33 5.05 10.05
N ASP A 49 14.22 5.42 9.39
CA ASP A 49 14.14 6.62 8.55
C ASP A 49 14.11 7.88 9.44
N MET A 50 15.30 8.34 9.84
CA MET A 50 15.45 9.49 10.75
C MET A 50 14.97 10.81 10.14
N THR A 51 15.11 10.99 8.83
CA THR A 51 14.61 12.18 8.12
C THR A 51 13.09 12.26 8.19
N TYR A 52 12.39 11.12 8.04
CA TYR A 52 10.95 11.05 8.24
C TYR A 52 10.55 11.37 9.68
N LEU A 53 11.24 10.81 10.68
CA LEU A 53 10.97 11.12 12.10
C LEU A 53 11.17 12.60 12.40
N GLU A 54 12.28 13.20 11.96
CA GLU A 54 12.56 14.62 12.16
C GLU A 54 11.45 15.52 11.60
N LYS A 55 10.84 15.13 10.48
CA LYS A 55 9.75 15.87 9.84
C LYS A 55 8.38 15.65 10.49
N THR A 56 8.13 14.48 11.09
CA THR A 56 6.79 14.06 11.56
C THR A 56 6.62 14.12 13.08
N VAL A 57 7.64 14.59 13.78
CA VAL A 57 7.64 14.84 15.23
C VAL A 57 7.65 16.34 15.50
N ASP A 58 6.75 16.80 16.35
CA ASP A 58 6.60 18.22 16.71
C ASP A 58 7.89 18.76 17.35
N SER A 59 8.27 20.01 17.02
CA SER A 59 9.43 20.67 17.62
C SER A 59 9.40 20.74 19.15
N ASN A 60 8.20 20.79 19.74
CA ASN A 60 7.93 20.87 21.17
C ASN A 60 7.45 19.53 21.75
N LEU A 61 7.85 18.40 21.14
CA LEU A 61 7.48 17.05 21.58
C LEU A 61 7.57 16.91 23.10
N LYS A 62 6.53 16.33 23.69
CA LYS A 62 6.55 15.86 25.08
C LYS A 62 6.36 14.35 25.12
N PHE A 63 7.46 13.63 25.30
CA PHE A 63 7.45 12.17 25.37
C PHE A 63 7.70 11.72 26.80
N TYR A 64 6.68 11.18 27.45
CA TYR A 64 6.76 10.64 28.80
C TYR A 64 6.91 9.13 28.75
N HIS A 65 8.00 8.62 29.32
CA HIS A 65 8.25 7.19 29.43
C HIS A 65 8.39 6.79 30.90
N ASP A 66 7.60 5.82 31.34
CA ASP A 66 7.59 5.32 32.73
C ASP A 66 8.95 4.81 33.24
N LYS A 67 9.76 4.15 32.39
CA LYS A 67 11.12 3.67 32.70
C LYS A 67 12.24 4.59 32.20
N GLY A 68 12.00 5.30 31.08
CA GLY A 68 13.00 6.13 30.41
C GLY A 68 12.99 7.61 30.77
N GLY A 69 12.01 8.06 31.55
CA GLY A 69 11.80 9.46 31.90
C GLY A 69 11.23 10.31 30.76
N PHE A 70 11.23 11.62 30.97
CA PHE A 70 10.79 12.60 29.99
C PHE A 70 11.82 12.79 28.88
N GLN A 71 11.35 12.98 27.65
CA GLN A 71 12.16 13.28 26.48
C GLN A 71 11.50 14.41 25.66
N ASP A 72 12.30 15.42 25.32
CA ASP A 72 11.97 16.38 24.27
C ASP A 72 12.32 15.82 22.88
N LYS A 73 12.04 16.57 21.81
CA LYS A 73 12.33 16.12 20.43
C LYS A 73 13.80 15.73 20.24
N LYS A 74 14.73 16.55 20.76
CA LYS A 74 16.16 16.33 20.57
C LYS A 74 16.57 15.00 21.22
N LEU A 75 16.22 14.83 22.49
CA LEU A 75 16.54 13.63 23.25
C LEU A 75 15.84 12.40 22.66
N PHE A 76 14.58 12.52 22.22
CA PHE A 76 13.84 11.44 21.56
C PHE A 76 14.54 10.93 20.29
N LEU A 77 14.99 11.84 19.42
CA LEU A 77 15.70 11.48 18.19
C LEU A 77 17.09 10.89 18.48
N GLU A 78 17.82 11.45 19.45
CA GLU A 78 19.10 10.91 19.93
C GLU A 78 18.92 9.48 20.47
N ARG A 79 17.96 9.26 21.38
CA ARG A 79 17.66 7.95 21.97
C ARG A 79 17.18 6.95 20.94
N THR A 80 16.40 7.37 19.95
CA THR A 80 15.99 6.49 18.84
C THR A 80 17.22 6.04 18.04
N ARG A 81 18.12 6.98 17.72
CA ARG A 81 19.34 6.68 16.96
C ARG A 81 20.25 5.71 17.72
N GLU A 82 20.45 5.94 19.01
CA GLU A 82 21.38 5.17 19.86
C GLU A 82 20.83 3.83 20.31
N ASN A 83 19.56 3.77 20.73
CA ASN A 83 19.01 2.59 21.39
C ASN A 83 18.21 1.69 20.44
N ILE A 84 17.65 2.24 19.36
CA ILE A 84 16.80 1.50 18.42
C ILE A 84 17.54 1.23 17.11
N CYS A 85 18.33 2.19 16.63
CA CYS A 85 18.89 2.17 15.29
C CYS A 85 20.40 1.87 15.21
N ALA A 86 21.09 1.76 16.35
CA ALA A 86 22.55 1.62 16.36
C ALA A 86 23.05 0.22 15.97
N ASP A 87 22.32 -0.83 16.36
CA ASP A 87 22.73 -2.23 16.12
C ASP A 87 21.79 -2.92 15.11
N PRO A 88 22.18 -3.05 13.83
CA PRO A 88 21.38 -3.77 12.84
C PRO A 88 21.37 -5.29 13.06
N LEU A 89 22.26 -5.85 13.89
CA LEU A 89 22.31 -7.28 14.18
C LEU A 89 21.34 -7.68 15.31
N LYS A 90 20.95 -6.73 16.16
CA LYS A 90 19.99 -6.90 17.26
C LYS A 90 19.04 -5.71 17.31
N LYS A 91 18.13 -5.64 16.35
CA LYS A 91 17.29 -4.47 16.16
C LYS A 91 15.97 -4.57 16.95
N PRO A 92 15.68 -3.64 17.86
CA PRO A 92 14.34 -3.51 18.43
C PRO A 92 13.35 -3.10 17.33
N ILE A 93 12.21 -3.78 17.27
CA ILE A 93 11.09 -3.43 16.39
C ILE A 93 9.79 -3.34 17.21
N ARG A 94 8.83 -2.58 16.70
CA ARG A 94 7.50 -2.41 17.29
C ARG A 94 6.43 -2.99 16.37
N LYS A 95 5.49 -3.73 16.95
CA LYS A 95 4.23 -4.16 16.32
C LYS A 95 3.06 -3.65 17.20
N VAL A 96 2.00 -3.12 16.58
CA VAL A 96 0.76 -2.78 17.30
C VAL A 96 -0.01 -4.05 17.62
N VAL A 97 -0.60 -4.15 18.81
CA VAL A 97 -1.49 -5.26 19.14
C VAL A 97 -2.77 -5.14 18.30
N PRO A 98 -3.13 -6.16 17.50
CA PRO A 98 -4.33 -6.12 16.66
C PRO A 98 -5.59 -5.77 17.46
N GLY A 99 -6.40 -4.86 16.93
CA GLY A 99 -7.67 -4.44 17.54
C GLY A 99 -7.56 -3.51 18.76
N SER A 100 -6.35 -3.27 19.29
CA SER A 100 -6.14 -2.45 20.50
C SER A 100 -6.34 -0.94 20.30
N LEU A 101 -6.29 -0.46 19.05
CA LEU A 101 -6.36 0.96 18.75
C LEU A 101 -7.72 1.56 19.09
N ASN A 102 -7.69 2.67 19.83
CA ASN A 102 -8.82 3.55 20.11
C ASN A 102 -8.45 4.97 19.66
N LEU A 103 -9.46 5.75 19.26
CA LEU A 103 -9.24 7.07 18.71
C LEU A 103 -10.32 8.07 19.13
N PHE A 104 -9.86 9.25 19.54
CA PHE A 104 -10.68 10.33 20.06
C PHE A 104 -10.34 11.63 19.29
N PRO A 105 -11.19 12.10 18.38
CA PRO A 105 -10.92 13.30 17.60
C PRO A 105 -10.98 14.57 18.45
N MET A 106 -10.13 15.54 18.13
CA MET A 106 -10.04 16.83 18.80
C MET A 106 -10.46 17.95 17.84
N TYR A 107 -11.45 18.73 18.27
CA TYR A 107 -12.03 19.82 17.49
C TYR A 107 -11.85 21.16 18.21
N SER A 108 -11.58 22.22 17.44
CA SER A 108 -11.64 23.62 17.89
C SER A 108 -12.52 24.36 16.90
N ASP A 109 -13.56 25.05 17.39
CA ASP A 109 -14.53 25.77 16.55
C ASP A 109 -15.12 24.92 15.42
N GLY A 110 -15.41 23.64 15.72
CA GLY A 110 -15.93 22.66 14.76
C GLY A 110 -14.91 22.14 13.74
N LYS A 111 -13.67 22.62 13.75
CA LYS A 111 -12.59 22.16 12.86
C LYS A 111 -11.74 21.10 13.55
N LEU A 112 -11.56 19.96 12.88
CA LEU A 112 -10.64 18.91 13.32
C LEU A 112 -9.21 19.46 13.29
N TYR A 113 -8.53 19.50 14.43
CA TYR A 113 -7.13 19.94 14.53
C TYR A 113 -6.20 18.86 15.07
N GLY A 114 -6.73 17.80 15.65
CA GLY A 114 -5.93 16.72 16.21
C GLY A 114 -6.75 15.48 16.53
N ALA A 115 -6.09 14.48 17.08
CA ALA A 115 -6.73 13.33 17.69
C ALA A 115 -5.83 12.68 18.74
N ILE A 116 -6.44 12.10 19.76
CA ILE A 116 -5.78 11.25 20.74
C ILE A 116 -5.97 9.81 20.31
N GLN A 117 -4.87 9.10 20.08
CA GLN A 117 -4.86 7.68 19.74
C GLN A 117 -4.23 6.90 20.88
N SER A 118 -4.83 5.78 21.27
CA SER A 118 -4.28 4.90 22.30
C SER A 118 -4.36 3.44 21.90
N GLY A 119 -3.56 2.60 22.55
CA GLY A 119 -3.55 1.16 22.30
C GLY A 119 -2.39 0.47 23.00
N GLU A 120 -2.02 -0.69 22.47
CA GLU A 120 -0.92 -1.51 23.01
C GLU A 120 0.13 -1.81 21.94
N HIS A 121 1.39 -1.76 22.37
CA HIS A 121 2.57 -2.12 21.61
C HIS A 121 3.15 -3.45 22.10
N GLN A 122 3.70 -4.22 21.17
CA GLN A 122 4.63 -5.30 21.41
C GLN A 122 6.00 -4.93 20.82
N PHE A 123 7.05 -5.17 21.59
CA PHE A 123 8.43 -4.93 21.18
C PHE A 123 9.16 -6.26 21.00
N TYR A 124 9.81 -6.42 19.86
CA TYR A 124 10.57 -7.62 19.53
C TYR A 124 12.03 -7.25 19.28
N ILE A 125 12.92 -8.20 19.48
CA ILE A 125 14.30 -8.15 19.01
C ILE A 125 14.40 -8.93 17.72
N ARG A 126 14.79 -8.24 16.64
CA ARG A 126 15.05 -8.81 15.33
C ARG A 126 16.54 -9.04 15.15
N GLU A 127 16.90 -10.28 14.86
CA GLU A 127 18.26 -10.67 14.47
C GLU A 127 18.23 -11.24 13.04
N PRO A 128 19.28 -11.02 12.22
CA PRO A 128 19.34 -11.58 10.88
C PRO A 128 19.15 -13.11 10.87
N ASN A 129 18.26 -13.58 9.99
CA ASN A 129 17.97 -15.01 9.78
C ASN A 129 17.42 -15.76 11.00
N LYS A 130 16.87 -15.04 11.98
CA LYS A 130 16.21 -15.62 13.15
C LYS A 130 14.80 -15.10 13.27
N GLU A 131 14.00 -15.79 14.07
CA GLU A 131 12.67 -15.30 14.40
C GLU A 131 12.75 -14.09 15.33
N ASP A 132 11.85 -13.12 15.11
CA ASP A 132 11.66 -11.99 16.01
C ASP A 132 11.31 -12.52 17.42
N VAL A 133 12.14 -12.19 18.42
CA VAL A 133 11.92 -12.62 19.80
C VAL A 133 11.16 -11.54 20.55
N LEU A 134 9.96 -11.86 21.07
CA LEU A 134 9.17 -10.92 21.86
C LEU A 134 9.92 -10.58 23.15
N GLY A 135 10.22 -9.29 23.35
CA GLY A 135 10.99 -8.79 24.50
C GLY A 135 10.20 -7.92 25.46
N GLY A 136 9.02 -7.43 25.07
CA GLY A 136 8.18 -6.64 25.98
C GLY A 136 6.91 -6.11 25.36
N ARG A 137 6.16 -5.40 26.20
CA ARG A 137 4.91 -4.71 25.82
C ARG A 137 4.83 -3.34 26.49
N ALA A 138 4.01 -2.46 25.95
CA ALA A 138 3.62 -1.21 26.61
C ALA A 138 2.24 -0.74 26.15
N LYS A 139 1.56 0.02 26.99
CA LYS A 139 0.44 0.87 26.57
C LYS A 139 0.96 2.19 26.07
N PHE A 140 0.20 2.80 25.17
CA PHE A 140 0.52 4.13 24.70
C PHE A 140 -0.71 5.01 24.55
N THR A 141 -0.47 6.30 24.63
CA THR A 141 -1.39 7.36 24.18
C THR A 141 -0.57 8.39 23.41
N THR A 142 -0.97 8.68 22.18
CA THR A 142 -0.33 9.65 21.29
C THR A 142 -1.31 10.74 20.92
N VAL A 143 -0.90 12.00 21.04
CA VAL A 143 -1.60 13.15 20.48
C VAL A 143 -1.02 13.45 19.10
N TRP A 144 -1.88 13.32 18.10
CA TRP A 144 -1.59 13.69 16.72
C TRP A 144 -2.19 15.06 16.42
N ILE A 145 -1.38 16.00 15.92
CA ILE A 145 -1.82 17.32 15.45
C ILE A 145 -1.84 17.32 13.93
N LYS A 146 -2.88 17.93 13.33
CA LYS A 146 -3.02 18.01 11.87
C LYS A 146 -2.49 19.34 11.36
N GLU A 147 -1.31 19.32 10.73
CA GLU A 147 -0.63 20.49 10.17
C GLU A 147 -0.50 20.39 8.65
N ASN A 148 -1.07 21.35 7.92
CA ASN A 148 -1.05 21.36 6.45
C ASN A 148 -1.47 20.01 5.82
N GLY A 149 -2.44 19.33 6.46
CA GLY A 149 -2.93 18.02 6.05
C GLY A 149 -2.10 16.81 6.53
N ASN A 150 -0.94 17.03 7.15
CA ASN A 150 -0.10 15.96 7.70
C ASN A 150 -0.35 15.76 9.20
N TRP A 151 -0.21 14.53 9.68
CA TRP A 151 -0.29 14.20 11.10
C TRP A 151 1.09 14.26 11.73
N ILE A 152 1.23 15.10 12.76
CA ILE A 152 2.46 15.36 13.51
C ILE A 152 2.30 14.81 14.93
N MET A 153 3.26 14.03 15.40
CA MET A 153 3.27 13.48 16.75
C MET A 153 3.74 14.55 17.75
N SER A 154 2.88 14.91 18.72
CA SER A 154 3.10 16.07 19.61
C SER A 154 3.32 15.70 21.07
N ASP A 155 2.45 14.87 21.64
CA ASP A 155 2.54 14.41 23.02
C ASP A 155 2.38 12.90 23.05
N VAL A 156 3.21 12.21 23.85
CA VAL A 156 3.18 10.76 23.96
C VAL A 156 3.31 10.34 25.41
N LEU A 157 2.41 9.45 25.82
CA LEU A 157 2.53 8.68 27.05
C LEU A 157 2.89 7.24 26.64
N SER A 158 4.07 6.77 27.02
CA SER A 158 4.50 5.38 26.84
C SER A 158 4.69 4.75 28.21
N TYR A 159 3.82 3.83 28.59
CA TYR A 159 3.68 3.38 29.98
C TYR A 159 3.27 1.91 30.10
N ASP A 160 3.33 1.37 31.32
CA ASP A 160 3.05 -0.05 31.60
C ASP A 160 4.02 -0.97 30.85
N HIS A 161 5.31 -0.57 30.80
CA HIS A 161 6.34 -1.40 30.18
C HIS A 161 6.58 -2.66 31.02
N GLY A 162 6.26 -3.82 30.45
CA GLY A 162 6.32 -5.09 31.14
C GLY A 162 6.97 -6.20 30.31
N GLU A 163 7.28 -7.29 31.02
CA GLU A 163 7.69 -8.56 30.41
C GLU A 163 6.59 -9.10 29.47
N PRO A 164 6.96 -9.88 28.46
CA PRO A 164 6.00 -10.55 27.60
C PRO A 164 5.22 -11.62 28.36
N ASN A 165 3.88 -11.54 28.37
CA ASN A 165 3.06 -12.71 28.74
C ASN A 165 3.23 -13.79 27.67
N HIS A 166 3.42 -15.05 28.07
CA HIS A 166 3.82 -16.20 27.24
C HIS A 166 2.95 -16.55 26.02
N ASN A 167 1.85 -15.85 25.75
CA ASN A 167 1.11 -16.01 24.49
C ASN A 167 1.67 -15.06 23.44
N VAL A 168 2.80 -15.47 22.85
CA VAL A 168 3.32 -14.89 21.61
C VAL A 168 2.32 -15.24 20.51
N MET A 169 1.41 -14.31 20.16
CA MET A 169 0.77 -14.41 18.85
C MET A 169 1.83 -14.11 17.80
N THR A 170 2.33 -15.15 17.14
CA THR A 170 3.10 -15.01 15.91
C THR A 170 2.19 -14.41 14.84
N ASP A 171 2.69 -13.43 14.08
CA ASP A 171 1.95 -12.92 12.92
C ASP A 171 1.78 -14.10 11.94
N PRO A 172 0.56 -14.59 11.69
CA PRO A 172 0.35 -15.79 10.89
C PRO A 172 0.86 -15.61 9.46
N VAL A 173 0.90 -14.38 8.94
CA VAL A 173 1.46 -14.08 7.62
C VAL A 173 2.96 -14.34 7.60
N GLU A 174 3.67 -13.95 8.66
CA GLU A 174 5.11 -14.14 8.76
C GLU A 174 5.48 -15.63 8.82
N GLN A 175 4.67 -16.44 9.52
CA GLN A 175 4.84 -17.89 9.53
C GLN A 175 4.60 -18.50 8.14
N LEU A 176 3.53 -18.10 7.46
CA LEU A 176 3.23 -18.60 6.11
C LEU A 176 4.35 -18.28 5.11
N LEU A 177 4.97 -17.11 5.21
CA LEU A 177 6.11 -16.76 4.35
C LEU A 177 7.29 -17.69 4.57
N LYS A 178 7.61 -18.02 5.83
CA LYS A 178 8.69 -18.95 6.18
C LYS A 178 8.40 -20.36 5.66
N ASP A 179 7.21 -20.89 5.96
CA ASP A 179 6.82 -22.24 5.58
C ASP A 179 6.86 -22.44 4.05
N ASN A 180 6.58 -21.37 3.29
CA ASN A 180 6.57 -21.39 1.82
C ASN A 180 7.84 -20.82 1.18
N HIS A 181 8.89 -20.52 1.95
CA HIS A 181 10.15 -19.95 1.47
C HIS A 181 9.96 -18.68 0.62
N ILE A 182 8.98 -17.84 0.98
CA ILE A 182 8.71 -16.58 0.28
C ILE A 182 9.61 -15.50 0.89
N PRO A 183 10.53 -14.90 0.09
CA PRO A 183 11.58 -14.04 0.63
C PRO A 183 11.07 -12.68 1.11
N THR A 184 10.04 -12.12 0.48
CA THR A 184 9.45 -10.82 0.81
C THR A 184 7.99 -10.75 0.40
N LEU A 185 7.19 -10.03 1.20
CA LEU A 185 5.80 -9.68 0.89
C LEU A 185 5.53 -8.22 1.27
N GLY A 186 5.03 -7.44 0.33
CA GLY A 186 4.34 -6.18 0.61
C GLY A 186 2.83 -6.41 0.73
N LEU A 187 2.21 -5.93 1.81
CA LEU A 187 0.78 -6.05 2.09
C LEU A 187 0.17 -4.67 2.36
N GLY A 188 -0.80 -4.29 1.53
CA GLY A 188 -1.66 -3.12 1.75
C GLY A 188 -3.09 -3.56 2.01
N VAL A 189 -3.71 -3.05 3.08
CA VAL A 189 -5.12 -3.31 3.40
C VAL A 189 -5.94 -2.08 3.02
N ILE A 190 -6.96 -2.28 2.18
CA ILE A 190 -7.90 -1.24 1.78
C ILE A 190 -9.26 -1.52 2.41
N GLU A 191 -9.76 -0.58 3.22
CA GLU A 191 -11.07 -0.63 3.86
C GLU A 191 -11.83 0.63 3.42
N ASN A 192 -13.08 0.48 2.96
CA ASN A 192 -13.91 1.59 2.49
C ASN A 192 -13.23 2.49 1.43
N GLY A 193 -12.46 1.87 0.52
CA GLY A 193 -11.76 2.58 -0.57
C GLY A 193 -10.51 3.35 -0.13
N LYS A 194 -10.06 3.23 1.13
CA LYS A 194 -8.86 3.88 1.66
C LYS A 194 -7.83 2.85 2.09
N LEU A 195 -6.56 3.11 1.81
CA LEU A 195 -5.45 2.32 2.35
C LEU A 195 -5.38 2.59 3.87
N THR A 196 -5.43 1.54 4.69
CA THR A 196 -5.53 1.65 6.16
C THR A 196 -4.36 0.98 6.89
N GLN A 197 -3.64 0.11 6.20
CA GLN A 197 -2.46 -0.55 6.73
C GLN A 197 -1.47 -0.82 5.62
N VAL A 198 -0.18 -0.68 5.93
CA VAL A 198 0.94 -1.11 5.09
C VAL A 198 1.87 -1.93 5.96
N LYS A 199 2.17 -3.14 5.52
CA LYS A 199 3.15 -4.02 6.13
C LYS A 199 4.08 -4.55 5.06
N VAL A 200 5.37 -4.62 5.36
CA VAL A 200 6.36 -5.30 4.52
C VAL A 200 7.07 -6.33 5.38
N TYR A 201 7.12 -7.55 4.88
CA TYR A 201 7.76 -8.69 5.52
C TYR A 201 8.96 -9.15 4.69
N GLY A 202 9.96 -9.73 5.35
CA GLY A 202 11.08 -10.38 4.67
C GLY A 202 12.25 -9.47 4.28
N THR A 203 13.03 -9.91 3.30
CA THR A 203 14.30 -9.28 2.90
C THR A 203 14.49 -9.18 1.38
N LEU A 204 15.26 -8.19 0.95
CA LEU A 204 15.54 -7.90 -0.46
C LEU A 204 16.46 -8.91 -1.13
N ASP A 205 17.44 -9.39 -0.37
CA ASP A 205 18.59 -10.18 -0.83
C ASP A 205 18.97 -11.29 0.18
N GLY A 206 18.04 -11.65 1.09
CA GLY A 206 18.30 -12.58 2.19
C GLY A 206 19.02 -11.95 3.39
N LYS A 207 19.36 -10.65 3.34
CA LYS A 207 20.12 -9.97 4.40
C LYS A 207 19.50 -8.63 4.79
N THR A 208 19.14 -7.84 3.80
CA THR A 208 18.63 -6.48 3.93
C THR A 208 17.12 -6.54 4.11
N THR A 209 16.60 -6.07 5.24
CA THR A 209 15.14 -5.97 5.47
C THR A 209 14.49 -5.14 4.37
N ALA A 210 13.40 -5.65 3.79
CA ALA A 210 12.64 -4.94 2.77
C ALA A 210 11.93 -3.73 3.40
N PRO A 211 12.22 -2.47 3.00
CA PRO A 211 11.54 -1.32 3.55
C PRO A 211 10.09 -1.22 3.04
N TYR A 212 9.30 -0.38 3.70
CA TYR A 212 7.88 -0.15 3.38
C TYR A 212 7.62 0.27 1.92
N ASN A 213 8.58 0.93 1.27
CA ASN A 213 8.53 1.42 -0.11
C ASN A 213 9.33 0.56 -1.09
N SER A 214 9.58 -0.70 -0.75
CA SER A 214 10.23 -1.66 -1.64
C SER A 214 9.53 -1.70 -3.01
N LEU A 215 10.31 -1.65 -4.08
CA LEU A 215 9.81 -1.79 -5.45
C LEU A 215 9.72 -3.27 -5.82
N PHE A 216 8.61 -3.64 -6.46
CA PHE A 216 8.33 -5.00 -6.92
C PHE A 216 8.19 -5.03 -8.43
N ASN A 217 8.72 -6.09 -9.07
CA ASN A 217 8.30 -6.41 -10.42
C ASN A 217 6.91 -7.05 -10.36
N VAL A 218 5.92 -6.39 -10.96
CA VAL A 218 4.52 -6.78 -10.85
C VAL A 218 4.01 -7.62 -12.04
N ALA A 219 4.88 -7.89 -13.03
CA ALA A 219 4.60 -8.74 -14.18
C ALA A 219 3.22 -8.49 -14.81
N SER A 220 2.32 -9.49 -14.78
CA SER A 220 1.01 -9.40 -15.43
C SER A 220 0.04 -8.41 -14.77
N LEU A 221 0.31 -7.91 -13.55
CA LEU A 221 -0.46 -6.81 -12.95
C LEU A 221 -0.28 -5.48 -13.72
N THR A 222 0.69 -5.42 -14.64
CA THR A 222 0.82 -4.34 -15.62
C THR A 222 -0.39 -4.25 -16.57
N LYS A 223 -1.08 -5.36 -16.87
CA LYS A 223 -2.20 -5.36 -17.84
C LYS A 223 -3.38 -4.49 -17.40
N PRO A 224 -3.89 -4.56 -16.16
CA PRO A 224 -4.88 -3.61 -15.66
C PRO A 224 -4.45 -2.14 -15.76
N VAL A 225 -3.17 -1.84 -15.53
CA VAL A 225 -2.64 -0.46 -15.67
C VAL A 225 -2.67 -0.03 -17.14
N THR A 226 -2.20 -0.90 -18.06
CA THR A 226 -2.29 -0.65 -19.50
C THR A 226 -3.74 -0.46 -19.95
N ALA A 227 -4.65 -1.33 -19.51
CA ALA A 227 -6.07 -1.22 -19.81
C ALA A 227 -6.64 0.13 -19.32
N LEU A 228 -6.31 0.56 -18.11
CA LEU A 228 -6.72 1.88 -17.59
C LEU A 228 -6.16 3.02 -18.46
N THR A 229 -4.89 2.98 -18.84
CA THR A 229 -4.27 3.98 -19.72
C THR A 229 -5.00 4.08 -21.06
N VAL A 230 -5.31 2.94 -21.70
CA VAL A 230 -6.06 2.92 -22.97
C VAL A 230 -7.49 3.40 -22.79
N LEU A 231 -8.17 2.99 -21.72
CA LEU A 231 -9.53 3.43 -21.43
C LEU A 231 -9.62 4.92 -21.09
N ARG A 232 -8.55 5.54 -20.58
CA ARG A 232 -8.44 7.01 -20.46
C ARG A 232 -8.37 7.69 -21.83
N LEU A 233 -7.69 7.12 -22.81
CA LEU A 233 -7.70 7.63 -24.18
C LEU A 233 -9.09 7.49 -24.82
N VAL A 234 -9.78 6.38 -24.55
CA VAL A 234 -11.17 6.14 -25.00
C VAL A 234 -12.13 7.16 -24.38
N SER A 235 -12.06 7.38 -23.07
CA SER A 235 -12.96 8.32 -22.39
C SER A 235 -12.74 9.77 -22.84
N GLN A 236 -11.55 10.10 -23.34
CA GLN A 236 -11.24 11.39 -23.97
C GLN A 236 -11.65 11.48 -25.45
N GLY A 237 -12.22 10.42 -26.03
CA GLY A 237 -12.59 10.36 -27.45
C GLY A 237 -11.39 10.28 -28.41
N LYS A 238 -10.17 10.04 -27.91
CA LYS A 238 -8.94 9.97 -28.71
C LYS A 238 -8.69 8.58 -29.30
N TRP A 239 -9.37 7.56 -28.79
CA TRP A 239 -9.25 6.16 -29.18
C TRP A 239 -10.62 5.50 -29.18
N ASN A 240 -10.85 4.53 -30.05
CA ASN A 240 -12.10 3.78 -30.10
C ASN A 240 -11.86 2.31 -29.74
N LEU A 241 -12.74 1.73 -28.91
CA LEU A 241 -12.64 0.32 -28.53
C LEU A 241 -12.84 -0.63 -29.72
N ASP A 242 -13.63 -0.22 -30.70
CA ASP A 242 -14.10 -1.08 -31.80
C ASP A 242 -13.47 -0.71 -33.15
N GLU A 243 -12.52 0.23 -33.19
CA GLU A 243 -11.76 0.49 -34.41
C GLU A 243 -10.75 -0.64 -34.69
N PRO A 244 -10.69 -1.16 -35.93
CA PRO A 244 -9.65 -2.12 -36.34
C PRO A 244 -8.25 -1.54 -36.15
N LEU A 245 -7.36 -2.34 -35.57
CA LEU A 245 -6.00 -1.90 -35.22
C LEU A 245 -5.00 -1.97 -36.38
N ASP A 246 -5.35 -2.68 -37.44
CA ASP A 246 -4.58 -2.79 -38.68
C ASP A 246 -4.33 -1.42 -39.36
N ARG A 247 -5.19 -0.43 -39.06
CA ARG A 247 -5.02 0.97 -39.46
C ARG A 247 -3.77 1.62 -38.89
N TYR A 248 -3.25 1.12 -37.77
CA TYR A 248 -2.12 1.69 -37.04
C TYR A 248 -0.89 0.81 -37.10
N TRP A 249 -1.10 -0.51 -36.98
CA TRP A 249 -0.01 -1.46 -36.98
C TRP A 249 -0.49 -2.87 -37.34
N ILE A 250 0.32 -3.60 -38.11
CA ILE A 250 0.12 -5.00 -38.45
C ILE A 250 1.43 -5.74 -38.13
N ASP A 251 1.32 -6.87 -37.41
CA ASP A 251 2.48 -7.74 -37.18
C ASP A 251 2.84 -8.47 -38.49
N PRO A 252 4.12 -8.45 -38.92
CA PRO A 252 4.55 -9.12 -40.15
C PRO A 252 4.17 -10.60 -40.24
N ASP A 253 4.07 -11.31 -39.11
CA ASP A 253 3.74 -12.74 -39.10
C ASP A 253 2.28 -13.03 -39.50
N ILE A 254 1.39 -12.04 -39.37
CA ILE A 254 -0.05 -12.20 -39.67
C ILE A 254 -0.53 -11.25 -40.78
N ALA A 255 0.38 -10.57 -41.48
CA ALA A 255 0.04 -9.57 -42.49
C ALA A 255 -0.85 -10.13 -43.61
N GLU A 256 -0.62 -11.39 -43.99
CA GLU A 256 -1.40 -12.08 -45.04
C GLU A 256 -2.66 -12.78 -44.50
N ASP A 257 -2.86 -12.84 -43.18
CA ASP A 257 -4.03 -13.48 -42.59
C ASP A 257 -5.16 -12.46 -42.40
N PRO A 258 -6.30 -12.56 -43.11
CA PRO A 258 -7.35 -11.55 -43.08
C PRO A 258 -7.99 -11.35 -41.70
N ARG A 259 -7.78 -12.27 -40.75
CA ARG A 259 -8.26 -12.13 -39.37
C ARG A 259 -7.61 -10.96 -38.63
N HIS A 260 -6.46 -10.43 -39.06
CA HIS A 260 -5.88 -9.23 -38.45
C HIS A 260 -6.84 -8.04 -38.46
N LYS A 261 -7.71 -7.94 -39.48
CA LYS A 261 -8.72 -6.88 -39.61
C LYS A 261 -9.82 -6.93 -38.55
N LYS A 262 -9.97 -8.09 -37.89
CA LYS A 262 -10.92 -8.27 -36.79
C LYS A 262 -10.36 -7.81 -35.45
N LEU A 263 -9.05 -7.56 -35.34
CA LEU A 263 -8.45 -7.16 -34.07
C LEU A 263 -8.85 -5.74 -33.71
N THR A 264 -9.53 -5.61 -32.57
CA THR A 264 -9.89 -4.33 -31.96
C THR A 264 -9.33 -4.26 -30.55
N THR A 265 -9.27 -3.06 -29.97
CA THR A 265 -8.89 -2.89 -28.57
C THR A 265 -9.81 -3.66 -27.63
N ARG A 266 -11.12 -3.70 -27.90
CA ARG A 266 -12.08 -4.50 -27.13
C ARG A 266 -11.66 -5.98 -27.08
N ILE A 267 -11.34 -6.55 -28.23
CA ILE A 267 -10.91 -7.96 -28.36
C ILE A 267 -9.59 -8.24 -27.63
N ILE A 268 -8.66 -7.29 -27.64
CA ILE A 268 -7.40 -7.44 -26.92
C ILE A 268 -7.60 -7.39 -25.41
N LEU A 269 -8.30 -6.34 -24.92
CA LEU A 269 -8.52 -6.16 -23.49
C LEU A 269 -9.36 -7.29 -22.87
N SER A 270 -10.19 -7.96 -23.67
CA SER A 270 -10.97 -9.14 -23.27
C SER A 270 -10.23 -10.48 -23.46
N HIS A 271 -8.97 -10.48 -23.91
CA HIS A 271 -8.20 -11.69 -24.20
C HIS A 271 -8.89 -12.63 -25.22
N GLN A 272 -9.42 -12.06 -26.31
CA GLN A 272 -10.13 -12.81 -27.35
C GLN A 272 -9.44 -12.73 -28.72
N THR A 273 -8.15 -12.41 -28.75
CA THR A 273 -7.39 -12.19 -29.99
C THR A 273 -7.22 -13.43 -30.85
N GLY A 274 -7.29 -14.63 -30.27
CA GLY A 274 -6.81 -15.84 -30.93
C GLY A 274 -5.29 -16.02 -30.88
N PHE A 275 -4.55 -15.08 -30.28
CA PHE A 275 -3.09 -15.18 -30.15
C PHE A 275 -2.66 -16.09 -29.00
N PRO A 276 -1.46 -16.71 -29.06
CA PRO A 276 -0.86 -17.38 -27.91
C PRO A 276 -0.65 -16.40 -26.74
N ASN A 277 -0.26 -16.93 -25.57
CA ASN A 277 0.24 -16.07 -24.50
C ASN A 277 1.49 -15.32 -24.97
N TRP A 278 2.48 -16.09 -25.42
CA TRP A 278 3.73 -15.56 -25.94
C TRP A 278 4.20 -16.36 -27.16
N ARG A 279 4.65 -15.67 -28.22
CA ARG A 279 5.09 -16.35 -29.44
C ARG A 279 6.33 -17.21 -29.21
N TRP A 280 7.21 -16.83 -28.27
CA TRP A 280 8.42 -17.62 -27.96
C TRP A 280 8.13 -18.98 -27.32
N GLN A 281 6.89 -19.24 -26.90
CA GLN A 281 6.45 -20.57 -26.47
C GLN A 281 6.16 -21.51 -27.66
N LYS A 282 6.07 -20.97 -28.88
CA LYS A 282 5.92 -21.77 -30.11
C LYS A 282 7.29 -22.16 -30.66
N PRO A 283 7.40 -23.35 -31.30
CA PRO A 283 8.65 -23.79 -31.93
C PRO A 283 9.19 -22.83 -32.99
N ASP A 284 8.31 -22.25 -33.80
CA ASP A 284 8.66 -21.29 -34.86
C ASP A 284 8.87 -19.86 -34.35
N ARG A 285 8.48 -19.59 -33.09
CA ARG A 285 8.49 -18.28 -32.45
C ARG A 285 7.70 -17.20 -33.21
N ARG A 286 6.76 -17.60 -34.08
CA ARG A 286 5.96 -16.68 -34.90
C ARG A 286 4.60 -16.42 -34.29
N LEU A 287 4.07 -15.23 -34.50
CA LEU A 287 2.69 -14.93 -34.13
C LEU A 287 1.72 -15.60 -35.10
N SER A 288 0.68 -16.25 -34.58
CA SER A 288 -0.37 -16.84 -35.41
C SER A 288 -1.64 -17.04 -34.60
N PHE A 289 -2.78 -16.98 -35.30
CA PHE A 289 -4.10 -17.19 -34.71
C PHE A 289 -4.39 -18.68 -34.47
N GLY A 290 -4.68 -19.05 -33.23
CA GLY A 290 -5.21 -20.36 -32.86
C GLY A 290 -6.73 -20.48 -33.01
N PHE A 291 -7.45 -19.35 -33.07
CA PHE A 291 -8.89 -19.28 -33.32
C PHE A 291 -9.26 -17.89 -33.87
N ASP A 292 -10.50 -17.74 -34.32
CA ASP A 292 -11.00 -16.47 -34.88
C ASP A 292 -11.15 -15.40 -33.79
N PRO A 293 -10.65 -14.17 -33.96
CA PRO A 293 -10.79 -13.10 -32.97
C PRO A 293 -12.25 -12.90 -32.53
N GLY A 294 -12.47 -12.79 -31.22
CA GLY A 294 -13.80 -12.64 -30.62
C GLY A 294 -14.56 -13.95 -30.38
N SER A 295 -14.12 -15.08 -30.95
CA SER A 295 -14.86 -16.36 -30.85
C SER A 295 -14.62 -17.14 -29.55
N LYS A 296 -13.45 -16.96 -28.91
CA LYS A 296 -13.06 -17.67 -27.67
C LYS A 296 -12.20 -16.77 -26.79
N TYR A 297 -12.06 -17.16 -25.53
CA TYR A 297 -11.13 -16.56 -24.58
C TYR A 297 -9.82 -17.35 -24.52
N GLN A 298 -8.68 -16.65 -24.56
CA GLN A 298 -7.36 -17.19 -24.23
C GLN A 298 -6.46 -16.07 -23.74
N TYR A 299 -5.90 -16.25 -22.53
CA TYR A 299 -4.95 -15.30 -21.97
C TYR A 299 -3.78 -15.06 -22.92
N SER A 300 -3.57 -13.78 -23.27
CA SER A 300 -2.64 -13.38 -24.31
C SER A 300 -1.83 -12.15 -23.92
N GLY A 301 -0.53 -12.34 -23.70
CA GLY A 301 0.46 -11.27 -23.61
C GLY A 301 0.72 -10.62 -24.97
N GLU A 302 0.84 -11.42 -26.03
CA GLU A 302 0.95 -10.95 -27.42
C GLU A 302 -0.17 -9.99 -27.82
N GLY A 303 -1.39 -10.20 -27.32
CA GLY A 303 -2.49 -9.26 -27.51
C GLY A 303 -2.16 -7.87 -26.97
N TYR A 304 -1.66 -7.79 -25.74
CA TYR A 304 -1.29 -6.51 -25.12
C TYR A 304 -0.08 -5.85 -25.81
N GLU A 305 0.88 -6.64 -26.30
CA GLU A 305 1.98 -6.13 -27.12
C GLU A 305 1.52 -5.57 -28.46
N TYR A 306 0.55 -6.24 -29.09
CA TYR A 306 -0.07 -5.75 -30.32
C TYR A 306 -0.75 -4.39 -30.08
N LEU A 307 -1.51 -4.27 -28.98
CA LEU A 307 -2.17 -3.02 -28.60
C LEU A 307 -1.17 -1.91 -28.28
N ARG A 308 -0.09 -2.21 -27.55
CA ARG A 308 0.99 -1.26 -27.27
C ARG A 308 1.52 -0.68 -28.58
N LYS A 309 1.93 -1.53 -29.53
CA LYS A 309 2.49 -1.08 -30.82
C LYS A 309 1.50 -0.24 -31.61
N ALA A 310 0.22 -0.63 -31.66
CA ALA A 310 -0.81 0.14 -32.35
C ALA A 310 -1.01 1.54 -31.75
N ILE A 311 -1.06 1.64 -30.42
CA ILE A 311 -1.23 2.90 -29.70
C ILE A 311 0.01 3.79 -29.84
N GLU A 312 1.21 3.25 -29.63
CA GLU A 312 2.45 4.02 -29.77
C GLU A 312 2.62 4.57 -31.19
N ARG A 313 2.22 3.79 -32.21
CA ARG A 313 2.20 4.23 -33.61
C ARG A 313 1.22 5.37 -33.87
N LYS A 314 0.01 5.33 -33.30
CA LYS A 314 -0.99 6.39 -33.49
C LYS A 314 -0.62 7.68 -32.78
N PHE A 315 -0.11 7.61 -31.56
CA PHE A 315 0.12 8.79 -30.70
C PHE A 315 1.54 9.32 -30.75
N HIS A 316 2.48 8.60 -31.37
CA HIS A 316 3.90 8.95 -31.38
C HIS A 316 4.48 9.18 -29.97
N LYS A 317 3.95 8.42 -28.99
CA LYS A 317 4.36 8.42 -27.58
C LYS A 317 4.49 6.97 -27.14
N SER A 318 5.48 6.66 -26.32
CA SER A 318 5.60 5.37 -25.65
C SER A 318 4.43 5.13 -24.70
N LEU A 319 4.16 3.85 -24.39
CA LEU A 319 3.16 3.50 -23.38
C LEU A 319 3.49 4.06 -21.99
N GLU A 320 4.78 4.16 -21.64
CA GLU A 320 5.27 4.80 -20.43
C GLU A 320 4.85 6.28 -20.36
N GLU A 321 5.09 7.04 -21.43
CA GLU A 321 4.72 8.46 -21.48
C GLU A 321 3.20 8.65 -21.37
N LEU A 322 2.43 7.80 -22.06
CA LEU A 322 0.97 7.85 -21.98
C LEU A 322 0.47 7.51 -20.58
N ALA A 323 1.03 6.49 -19.93
CA ALA A 323 0.65 6.12 -18.56
C ALA A 323 1.07 7.20 -17.55
N GLN A 324 2.23 7.82 -17.72
CA GLN A 324 2.69 8.92 -16.88
C GLN A 324 1.72 10.11 -16.93
N GLU A 325 1.32 10.52 -18.14
CA GLU A 325 0.40 11.64 -18.38
C GLU A 325 -1.02 11.34 -17.89
N LEU A 326 -1.53 10.14 -18.18
CA LEU A 326 -2.95 9.83 -18.02
C LEU A 326 -3.31 9.14 -16.71
N VAL A 327 -2.34 8.53 -16.03
CA VAL A 327 -2.56 7.70 -14.83
C VAL A 327 -1.62 8.07 -13.69
N PHE A 328 -0.29 7.99 -13.88
CA PHE A 328 0.63 8.06 -12.75
C PHE A 328 0.76 9.45 -12.14
N GLN A 329 0.97 10.51 -12.94
CA GLN A 329 1.06 11.88 -12.39
C GLN A 329 -0.25 12.34 -11.77
N PRO A 330 -1.43 12.19 -12.41
CA PRO A 330 -2.69 12.62 -11.81
C PRO A 330 -3.02 11.91 -10.50
N LEU A 331 -2.50 10.70 -10.27
CA LEU A 331 -2.72 9.91 -9.06
C LEU A 331 -1.54 9.95 -8.07
N GLY A 332 -0.47 10.72 -8.36
CA GLY A 332 0.71 10.82 -7.50
C GLY A 332 1.51 9.52 -7.37
N MET A 333 1.45 8.62 -8.36
CA MET A 333 2.15 7.33 -8.36
C MET A 333 3.61 7.50 -8.81
N ASN A 334 4.44 8.12 -7.96
CA ASN A 334 5.81 8.50 -8.30
C ASN A 334 6.77 7.30 -8.46
N ASP A 335 6.45 6.20 -7.76
CA ASP A 335 7.25 4.97 -7.65
C ASP A 335 6.73 3.86 -8.58
N THR A 336 6.14 4.22 -9.72
CA THR A 336 5.60 3.28 -10.72
C THR A 336 6.13 3.62 -12.11
N SER A 337 6.57 2.61 -12.85
CA SER A 337 7.06 2.74 -14.22
C SER A 337 7.01 1.40 -14.96
N TYR A 338 6.80 1.42 -16.27
CA TYR A 338 6.97 0.28 -17.16
C TYR A 338 8.46 -0.04 -17.37
N ILE A 339 9.35 0.93 -17.19
CA ILE A 339 10.77 0.80 -17.48
C ILE A 339 11.58 0.91 -16.20
N TRP A 340 12.49 -0.04 -15.99
CA TRP A 340 13.43 0.06 -14.89
C TRP A 340 14.48 1.15 -15.15
N ASN A 341 14.48 2.20 -14.34
CA ASN A 341 15.48 3.27 -14.39
C ASN A 341 16.32 3.29 -13.11
N GLU A 342 17.48 2.62 -13.15
CA GLU A 342 18.38 2.53 -12.01
C GLU A 342 18.83 3.89 -11.45
N LYS A 343 18.95 4.93 -12.29
CA LYS A 343 19.40 6.26 -11.86
C LYS A 343 18.30 7.02 -11.12
N LYS A 344 17.04 6.86 -11.53
CA LYS A 344 15.87 7.43 -10.84
C LYS A 344 15.66 6.73 -9.50
N MET A 345 15.64 5.39 -9.50
CA MET A 345 15.31 4.60 -8.32
C MET A 345 16.42 4.61 -7.24
N ARG A 346 17.70 4.79 -7.61
CA ARG A 346 18.79 4.99 -6.62
C ARG A 346 18.81 6.37 -5.97
N LYS A 347 18.25 7.40 -6.60
CA LYS A 347 18.24 8.77 -6.06
C LYS A 347 17.16 8.97 -4.98
N GLU A 348 16.15 8.12 -4.96
CA GLU A 348 15.03 8.12 -4.01
C GLU A 348 15.23 7.12 -2.85
N SER A 349 16.43 6.55 -2.70
CA SER A 349 16.77 5.60 -1.63
C SER A 349 15.86 4.36 -1.61
N LEU A 350 15.39 3.89 -2.76
CA LEU A 350 14.52 2.71 -2.87
C LEU A 350 15.37 1.46 -3.11
N PRO A 351 15.60 0.60 -2.11
CA PRO A 351 16.31 -0.65 -2.32
C PRO A 351 15.39 -1.69 -2.97
N VAL A 352 16.00 -2.61 -3.72
CA VAL A 352 15.31 -3.41 -4.75
C VAL A 352 15.48 -4.89 -4.43
N MET A 353 14.41 -5.67 -4.61
CA MET A 353 14.49 -7.13 -4.60
C MET A 353 15.31 -7.60 -5.82
N THR A 354 16.57 -8.00 -5.62
CA THR A 354 17.36 -8.64 -6.68
C THR A 354 17.14 -10.14 -6.67
N GLY A 355 16.26 -10.60 -7.54
CA GLY A 355 16.07 -12.00 -7.90
C GLY A 355 15.68 -12.03 -9.38
N SER A 356 16.30 -12.93 -10.15
CA SER A 356 16.26 -13.04 -11.61
C SER A 356 14.90 -12.72 -12.24
N VAL A 357 14.69 -11.47 -12.62
CA VAL A 357 13.59 -11.09 -13.52
C VAL A 357 14.17 -10.13 -14.53
N SER A 358 14.54 -10.69 -15.69
CA SER A 358 14.60 -9.91 -16.92
C SER A 358 13.33 -9.08 -16.96
N LEU A 359 13.53 -7.77 -16.98
CA LEU A 359 12.55 -6.79 -17.37
C LEU A 359 11.94 -7.24 -18.70
N MET A 360 10.81 -7.95 -18.66
CA MET A 360 9.97 -8.14 -19.83
C MET A 360 8.90 -7.07 -19.74
N ILE A 361 9.25 -5.92 -20.30
CA ILE A 361 8.31 -4.86 -20.64
C ILE A 361 7.37 -5.45 -21.69
N LEU A 362 6.27 -6.02 -21.20
CA LEU A 362 5.18 -6.62 -21.97
C LEU A 362 5.58 -7.63 -23.06
#